data_AF-A0A925SPR2-F1
#
_entry.id   AF-A0A925SPR2-F1
#
_cell.length_a   1.000
_cell.length_b   1.000
_cell.length_c   1.000
_cell.angle_alpha   90.00
_cell.angle_beta   90.00
_cell.angle_gamma   90.00
#
_symmetry.space_group_name_H-M   'P 1'
#
loop_
_entity.id
_entity.type
_entity.pdbx_description
1 polymer ?
#
loop_
_entity_poly.entity_id
_entity_poly.type
_entity_poly.pdbx_seq_one_letter_code
_entity_poly.pdbx_strand_id
1 'polypeptide(L)' 'AVNQAIKAVAIARGFVAPNGINLITIPAFAEIVIDGEERTAIRFIVEPR' A
#
# COMPACT_ATOMS: atom_id res chain seq x y z
N ALA A 1 -2.26 -2.11 -11.34
CA ALA A 1 -2.35 -2.41 -9.89
C ALA A 1 -1.89 -1.25 -9.01
N VAL A 2 -0.66 -0.74 -9.17
CA VAL A 2 -0.07 0.30 -8.29
C VAL A 2 -0.94 1.55 -8.12
N ASN A 3 -1.45 2.14 -9.21
CA ASN A 3 -2.34 3.32 -9.15
C ASN A 3 -3.63 3.05 -8.36
N GLN A 4 -4.17 1.83 -8.43
CA GLN A 4 -5.38 1.48 -7.68
C GLN A 4 -5.06 1.24 -6.20
N ALA A 5 -3.93 0.60 -5.91
CA ALA A 5 -3.48 0.40 -4.53
C ALA A 5 -3.26 1.74 -3.80
N ILE A 6 -2.60 2.73 -4.42
CA ILE A 6 -2.38 4.02 -3.76
C ILE A 6 -3.66 4.85 -3.60
N LYS A 7 -4.61 4.75 -4.54
CA LYS A 7 -5.96 5.34 -4.37
C LYS A 7 -6.71 4.71 -3.20
N ALA A 8 -6.62 3.39 -3.04
CA ALA A 8 -7.22 2.69 -1.91
C ALA A 8 -6.61 3.14 -0.57
N VAL A 9 -5.29 3.32 -0.50
CA VAL A 9 -4.60 3.89 0.67
C VAL A 9 -5.11 5.30 0.98
N ALA A 10 -5.25 6.16 -0.03
CA ALA A 10 -5.78 7.52 0.15
C ALA A 10 -7.21 7.52 0.71
N ILE A 11 -8.08 6.61 0.23
CA ILE A 11 -9.44 6.44 0.76
C ILE A 11 -9.39 5.93 2.21
N ALA A 12 -8.58 4.92 2.50
CA ALA A 12 -8.46 4.34 3.84
C ALA A 12 -8.02 5.38 4.88
N ARG A 13 -7.11 6.30 4.53
CA ARG A 13 -6.73 7.43 5.39
C ARG A 13 -7.94 8.26 5.82
N GLY A 14 -8.82 8.60 4.88
CA GLY A 14 -10.04 9.36 5.18
C GLY A 14 -11.03 8.58 6.05
N PHE A 15 -11.11 7.26 5.88
CA PHE A 15 -12.01 6.38 6.63
C PHE A 15 -11.61 6.25 8.11
N VAL A 16 -10.32 6.19 8.42
CA VAL A 16 -9.83 5.98 9.79
C VAL A 16 -9.49 7.27 10.55
N ALA A 17 -9.37 8.40 9.85
CA ALA A 17 -9.11 9.70 10.47
C ALA A 17 -10.12 10.09 11.58
N PRO A 18 -11.43 9.84 11.46
CA PRO A 18 -12.39 10.13 12.54
C PRO A 18 -12.14 9.34 13.83
N ASN A 19 -11.47 8.18 13.74
CA ASN A 19 -11.07 7.38 14.89
C ASN A 19 -9.75 7.85 15.51
N GLY A 20 -9.20 8.99 15.07
CA GLY A 20 -7.91 9.51 15.52
C GLY A 20 -6.69 8.76 14.99
N ILE A 21 -6.87 7.84 14.03
CA ILE A 21 -5.78 7.04 13.47
C ILE A 21 -5.12 7.80 12.32
N ASN A 22 -3.85 8.16 12.48
CA ASN A 22 -3.05 8.75 11.41
C ASN A 22 -2.27 7.65 10.68
N LEU A 23 -2.72 7.24 9.50
CA LEU A 23 -1.99 6.26 8.70
C LEU A 23 -0.79 6.88 7.98
N ILE A 24 0.31 6.13 7.90
CA ILE A 24 1.44 6.39 7.01
C ILE A 24 1.59 5.26 6.01
N THR A 25 2.31 5.52 4.91
CA THR A 25 2.62 4.52 3.89
C THR A 25 4.08 4.60 3.51
N ILE A 26 4.73 3.43 3.54
CA ILE A 26 6.14 3.27 3.19
C ILE A 26 6.19 2.35 1.95
N PRO A 27 6.47 2.89 0.75
CA PRO A 27 6.64 2.09 -0.44
C PRO A 27 8.00 1.38 -0.43
N ALA A 28 8.03 0.12 -0.88
CA ALA A 28 9.24 -0.67 -1.05
C ALA A 28 9.14 -1.54 -2.30
N PHE A 29 10.28 -1.95 -2.85
CA PHE A 29 10.30 -3.01 -3.86
C PHE A 29 10.16 -4.38 -3.19
N ALA A 30 9.56 -5.32 -3.91
CA ALA A 30 9.48 -6.73 -3.52
C ALA A 30 9.57 -7.59 -4.77
N GLU A 31 10.37 -8.66 -4.74
CA GLU A 31 10.37 -9.66 -5.79
C GLU A 31 9.23 -10.65 -5.56
N ILE A 32 8.45 -10.90 -6.61
CA ILE A 32 7.34 -11.85 -6.58
C ILE A 32 7.36 -12.73 -7.83
N VAL A 33 6.81 -13.93 -7.73
CA VAL A 33 6.65 -14.84 -8.88
C VAL A 33 5.22 -14.72 -9.41
N ILE A 34 5.08 -14.42 -10.70
CA ILE A 34 3.79 -14.40 -11.42
C ILE A 34 3.96 -15.24 -12.68
N ASP A 35 3.09 -16.23 -12.88
CA ASP A 35 3.11 -17.13 -14.04
C ASP A 35 4.47 -17.83 -14.26
N GLY A 36 5.21 -18.09 -13.18
CA GLY A 36 6.54 -18.71 -13.21
C GLY A 36 7.71 -17.75 -13.48
N GLU A 37 7.43 -16.46 -13.68
CA GLU A 37 8.46 -15.42 -13.88
C GLU A 37 8.66 -14.58 -12.62
N GLU A 38 9.92 -14.31 -12.26
CA GLU A 38 10.25 -13.30 -11.24
C GLU A 38 9.98 -11.89 -11.77
N ARG A 39 9.29 -11.09 -10.97
CA ARG A 39 8.95 -9.70 -11.28
C ARG A 39 9.15 -8.82 -10.04
N THR A 40 9.75 -7.67 -10.27
CA THR A 40 9.83 -6.61 -9.27
C THR A 40 8.48 -5.90 -9.13
N ALA A 41 7.86 -6.00 -7.96
CA ALA A 41 6.63 -5.33 -7.59
C ALA A 41 6.86 -4.18 -6.61
N ILE A 42 5.84 -3.33 -6.46
CA ILE A 42 5.78 -2.31 -5.41
C ILE A 42 4.89 -2.81 -4.28
N ARG A 43 5.44 -2.87 -3.07
CA ARG A 43 4.75 -3.16 -1.82
C ARG A 43 4.51 -1.86 -1.05
N PHE A 44 3.26 -1.63 -0.64
CA PHE A 44 2.91 -0.55 0.26
C PHE A 44 2.75 -1.09 1.68
N ILE A 45 3.62 -0.68 2.58
CA ILE A 45 3.52 -0.98 4.01
C ILE A 45 2.68 0.13 4.63
N VAL A 46 1.58 -0.21 5.30
CA VAL A 46 0.63 0.75 5.87
C VAL A 46 0.54 0.50 7.37
N GLU A 47 0.80 1.53 8.17
CA GLU A 47 0.80 1.45 9.63
C GLU A 47 0.29 2.76 10.25
N PRO A 48 -0.29 2.72 11.47
CA PRO A 48 -0.57 3.92 12.24
C PRO A 48 0.73 4.60 12.67
N ARG A 49 0.70 5.92 12.77
CA ARG A 49 1.78 6.73 13.35
C ARG A 49 1.55 7.00 14.84
#